data_AF-A0A1X7T8V7-F1
#
_entry.id   AF-A0A1X7T8V7-F1
#
_cell.length_a   1.000
_cell.length_b   1.000
_cell.length_c   1.000
_cell.angle_alpha   90.00
_cell.angle_beta   90.00
_cell.angle_gamma   90.00
#
_symmetry.space_group_name_H-M   'P 1'
#
loop_
_entity.id
_entity.type
_entity.pdbx_description
1 polymer ?
#
loop_
_entity_poly.entity_id
_entity_poly.type
_entity_poly.pdbx_seq_one_letter_code
_entity_poly.pdbx_strand_id
1 'polypeptide(L)'
;DSKALCNKCGENISRGGKNKKGFNTTNLRKHFETLYLKEQEVQDAARSSKEATPSQPTLKSVLEDKKSFAFDHPNSCKIHKVIGEMIALDNEPFSTFKRDGFKRLMKVMEPQYTLPSNKYFSETLYQVYTQ
;
A
#
# COMPACT_ATOMS: atom_id res chain seq x y z
N ASP A 1 4.00 -12.86 -25.14
CA ASP A 1 4.58 -11.54 -24.84
C ASP A 1 5.37 -11.60 -23.53
N SER A 2 6.63 -11.19 -23.53
CA SER A 2 7.55 -11.16 -22.37
C SER A 2 7.66 -9.78 -21.71
N LYS A 3 6.96 -8.78 -22.26
CA LYS A 3 6.93 -7.42 -21.73
C LYS A 3 5.54 -7.10 -21.16
N ALA A 4 5.48 -6.05 -20.35
CA ALA A 4 4.26 -5.45 -19.81
C ALA A 4 4.24 -3.96 -20.17
N LEU A 5 3.10 -3.46 -20.65
CA LEU A 5 2.92 -2.04 -20.95
C LEU A 5 2.64 -1.25 -19.67
N CYS A 6 3.35 -0.15 -19.45
CA CYS A 6 3.05 0.78 -18.37
C CYS A 6 1.98 1.78 -18.81
N ASN A 7 0.81 1.77 -18.16
CA ASN A 7 -0.27 2.69 -18.50
C ASN A 7 -0.03 4.14 -18.05
N LYS A 8 0.99 4.40 -17.21
CA LYS A 8 1.34 5.76 -16.77
C LYS A 8 2.21 6.50 -17.78
N CYS A 9 3.21 5.82 -18.36
CA CYS A 9 4.17 6.45 -19.28
C CYS A 9 4.21 5.82 -20.68
N GLY A 10 3.48 4.73 -20.93
CA GLY A 10 3.43 4.04 -22.22
C GLY A 10 4.63 3.12 -22.51
N GLU A 11 5.58 2.97 -21.59
CA GLU A 11 6.78 2.14 -21.83
C GLU A 11 6.50 0.63 -21.71
N ASN A 12 7.18 -0.16 -22.54
CA ASN A 12 7.17 -1.63 -22.46
C ASN A 12 8.28 -2.15 -21.55
N ILE A 13 7.92 -2.68 -20.39
CA ILE A 13 8.83 -3.16 -19.34
C ILE A 13 9.02 -4.67 -19.46
N SER A 14 10.27 -5.15 -19.49
CA SER A 14 10.57 -6.58 -19.48
C SER A 14 10.12 -7.25 -18.18
N ARG A 15 9.42 -8.38 -18.26
CA ARG A 15 8.97 -9.17 -17.10
C ARG A 15 10.04 -10.14 -16.57
N GLY A 16 11.27 -10.04 -17.07
CA GLY A 16 12.34 -11.00 -16.75
C GLY A 16 12.06 -12.40 -17.28
N GLY A 17 13.08 -13.26 -17.29
CA GLY A 17 12.96 -14.65 -17.76
C GLY A 17 12.67 -14.79 -19.27
N LYS A 18 12.73 -16.03 -19.76
CA LYS A 18 12.48 -16.35 -21.18
C LYS A 18 11.04 -16.82 -21.44
N ASN A 19 10.33 -17.27 -20.42
CA ASN A 19 8.99 -17.84 -20.51
C ASN A 19 8.15 -17.48 -19.29
N LYS A 20 6.83 -17.74 -19.36
CA LYS A 20 5.86 -17.35 -18.33
C LYS A 20 6.21 -17.84 -16.92
N LYS A 21 6.82 -19.03 -16.79
CA LYS A 21 7.24 -19.61 -15.51
C LYS A 21 8.47 -18.92 -14.91
N GLY A 22 9.30 -18.31 -15.75
CA GLY A 22 10.51 -17.59 -15.33
C GLY A 22 10.33 -16.08 -15.16
N PHE A 23 9.11 -15.57 -15.28
CA PHE A 23 8.84 -14.14 -15.09
C PHE A 23 9.05 -13.74 -13.62
N ASN A 24 9.56 -12.53 -13.42
CA ASN A 24 9.77 -11.92 -12.10
C ASN A 24 9.39 -10.42 -12.15
N THR A 25 9.56 -9.73 -11.03
CA THR A 25 9.07 -8.35 -10.85
C THR A 25 10.19 -7.31 -10.70
N THR A 26 11.45 -7.70 -10.85
CA THR A 26 12.60 -6.81 -10.58
C THR A 26 12.59 -5.56 -11.44
N ASN A 27 12.36 -5.70 -12.74
CA ASN A 27 12.33 -4.55 -13.67
C ASN A 27 11.10 -3.66 -13.44
N LEU A 28 9.95 -4.27 -13.12
CA LEU A 28 8.73 -3.54 -12.79
C LEU A 28 8.95 -2.68 -11.54
N ARG A 29 9.59 -3.24 -10.50
CA ARG A 29 9.94 -2.51 -9.28
C ARG A 29 10.83 -1.30 -9.58
N LYS A 30 11.93 -1.51 -10.30
CA LYS A 30 12.86 -0.42 -10.66
C LYS A 30 12.17 0.69 -11.45
N HIS A 31 11.36 0.31 -12.45
CA HIS A 31 10.61 1.28 -13.24
C HIS A 31 9.63 2.07 -12.37
N PHE A 32 8.92 1.40 -11.46
CA PHE A 32 7.97 2.05 -10.56
C PHE A 32 8.67 3.04 -9.60
N GLU A 33 9.84 2.69 -9.07
CA GLU A 33 10.66 3.59 -8.24
C GLU A 33 11.04 4.87 -9.02
N THR A 34 11.46 4.74 -10.28
CA THR A 34 11.76 5.89 -11.13
C THR A 34 10.55 6.79 -11.37
N LEU A 35 9.37 6.20 -11.62
CA LEU A 35 8.15 6.99 -11.79
C LEU A 35 7.76 7.72 -10.50
N TYR A 36 7.86 7.07 -9.34
CA TYR A 36 7.51 7.68 -8.06
C TYR A 36 8.42 8.84 -7.68
N LEU A 37 9.72 8.74 -7.93
CA LEU A 37 10.66 9.83 -7.69
C LEU A 37 10.34 11.04 -8.57
N LYS A 38 10.07 10.82 -9.86
CA LYS A 38 9.63 11.88 -10.79
C LYS A 38 8.31 12.53 -10.35
N GLU A 39 7.35 11.73 -9.85
CA GLU A 39 6.07 12.26 -9.35
C GLU A 39 6.26 13.14 -8.09
N GLN A 40 7.18 12.79 -7.20
CA GLN A 40 7.50 13.60 -6.00
C GLN A 40 8.19 14.92 -6.36
N GLU A 41 9.18 14.90 -7.26
CA GLU A 41 9.86 16.12 -7.73
C GLU A 41 8.88 17.13 -8.35
N VAL A 42 7.91 16.65 -9.13
CA VAL A 42 6.87 17.51 -9.74
C VAL A 42 5.90 18.05 -8.68
N GLN A 43 5.55 17.26 -7.67
CA GLN A 43 4.67 17.71 -6.58
C GLN A 43 5.35 18.75 -5.69
N ASP A 44 6.62 18.57 -5.36
CA ASP A 44 7.38 19.53 -4.55
C ASP A 44 7.59 20.86 -5.30
N ALA A 45 7.83 20.80 -6.61
CA ALA A 45 7.86 21.99 -7.47
C ALA A 45 6.49 22.70 -7.53
N ALA A 46 5.39 21.96 -7.64
CA ALA A 46 4.04 22.53 -7.68
C ALA A 46 3.60 23.12 -6.32
N ARG A 47 4.08 22.57 -5.20
CA ARG A 47 3.79 23.04 -3.84
C ARG A 47 4.47 24.37 -3.52
N SER A 48 5.56 24.69 -4.23
CA SER A 48 6.21 26.00 -4.19
C SER A 48 5.45 27.09 -4.97
N SER A 49 4.32 26.80 -5.63
CA SER A 49 3.70 27.72 -6.60
C SER A 49 2.17 27.84 -6.56
N LYS A 50 1.45 27.42 -5.50
CA LYS A 50 -0.02 27.54 -5.48
C LYS A 50 -0.61 28.16 -4.21
N GLU A 51 -0.91 29.46 -4.33
CA GLU A 51 -2.10 30.09 -3.72
C GLU A 51 -3.33 29.74 -4.57
N ALA A 52 -4.39 29.21 -3.94
CA ALA A 52 -5.82 29.53 -4.18
C ALA A 52 -6.77 28.46 -3.61
N THR A 53 -7.93 28.94 -3.22
CA THR A 53 -9.01 28.42 -2.38
C THR A 53 -9.81 27.23 -2.97
N PRO A 54 -10.44 26.38 -2.12
CA PRO A 54 -11.49 25.47 -2.59
C PRO A 54 -12.87 25.81 -2.02
N SER A 55 -13.87 25.77 -2.91
CA SER A 55 -15.30 25.73 -2.60
C SER A 55 -15.64 24.48 -1.77
N GLN A 56 -16.44 24.64 -0.72
CA GLN A 56 -16.60 23.66 0.37
C GLN A 56 -17.91 22.84 0.21
N PRO A 57 -17.84 21.51 0.08
CA PRO A 57 -18.99 20.63 0.32
C PRO A 57 -19.30 20.58 1.83
N THR A 58 -20.57 20.38 2.21
CA THR A 58 -21.03 20.39 3.60
C THR A 58 -20.24 19.41 4.49
N LEU A 59 -19.51 19.97 5.45
CA LEU A 59 -18.45 19.33 6.24
C LEU A 59 -18.84 18.02 6.93
N LYS A 60 -20.08 17.86 7.39
CA LYS A 60 -20.46 16.76 8.30
C LYS A 60 -20.47 15.38 7.65
N SER A 61 -21.07 15.24 6.47
CA SER A 61 -21.15 13.95 5.75
C SER A 61 -19.77 13.49 5.24
N VAL A 62 -18.91 14.42 4.81
CA VAL A 62 -17.54 14.11 4.35
C VAL A 62 -16.61 13.72 5.51
N LEU A 63 -16.87 14.20 6.72
CA LEU A 63 -16.05 13.89 7.90
C LEU A 63 -16.38 12.51 8.49
N GLU A 64 -17.64 12.08 8.45
CA GLU A 64 -18.06 10.77 8.95
C GLU A 64 -17.55 9.63 8.05
N ASP A 65 -17.63 9.77 6.73
CA ASP A 65 -17.10 8.78 5.77
C ASP A 65 -15.57 8.62 5.81
N LYS A 66 -14.86 9.57 6.43
CA LYS A 66 -13.39 9.60 6.53
C LYS A 66 -12.85 9.18 7.88
N LYS A 67 -13.69 8.87 8.87
CA LYS A 67 -13.19 8.52 10.20
C LYS A 67 -12.53 7.15 10.15
N SER A 68 -11.26 7.08 10.55
CA SER A 68 -10.59 5.80 10.71
C SER A 68 -11.30 4.95 11.76
N PHE A 69 -11.36 3.64 11.54
CA PHE A 69 -11.79 2.70 12.54
C PHE A 69 -10.94 2.82 13.81
N ALA A 70 -11.58 2.66 14.95
CA ALA A 70 -10.87 2.44 16.21
C ALA A 70 -10.02 1.15 16.11
N PHE A 71 -9.01 1.06 16.96
CA PHE A 71 -8.08 -0.08 16.97
C PHE A 71 -8.79 -1.41 17.26
N ASP A 72 -9.71 -1.40 18.23
CA ASP A 72 -10.51 -2.54 18.68
C ASP A 72 -11.80 -2.74 17.87
N HIS A 73 -12.05 -1.90 16.86
CA HIS A 73 -13.21 -2.02 15.99
C HIS A 73 -13.26 -3.44 15.37
N PRO A 74 -14.44 -4.09 15.27
CA PRO A 74 -14.54 -5.46 14.77
C PRO A 74 -13.89 -5.68 13.41
N ASN A 75 -13.99 -4.70 12.50
CA ASN A 75 -13.33 -4.79 11.19
C ASN A 75 -11.80 -4.66 11.29
N SER A 76 -11.29 -3.76 12.14
CA SER A 76 -9.84 -3.64 12.40
C SER A 76 -9.28 -4.95 12.93
N CYS A 77 -9.92 -5.52 13.95
CA CYS A 77 -9.53 -6.80 14.54
C CYS A 77 -9.52 -7.94 13.53
N LYS A 78 -10.52 -8.02 12.64
CA LYS A 78 -10.55 -9.01 11.55
C LYS A 78 -9.37 -8.84 10.60
N ILE A 79 -9.10 -7.60 10.18
CA ILE A 79 -8.00 -7.30 9.26
C ILE A 79 -6.64 -7.59 9.91
N HIS A 80 -6.44 -7.23 11.18
CA HIS A 80 -5.22 -7.56 11.92
C HIS A 80 -4.93 -9.06 11.87
N LYS A 81 -5.94 -9.89 12.16
CA LYS A 81 -5.82 -11.35 12.13
C LYS A 81 -5.42 -11.86 10.76
N VAL A 82 -6.14 -11.45 9.70
CA VAL A 82 -5.82 -11.90 8.33
C VAL A 82 -4.43 -11.45 7.88
N ILE A 83 -3.96 -10.27 8.30
CA ILE A 83 -2.58 -9.84 8.04
C ILE A 83 -1.58 -10.72 8.77
N GLY A 84 -1.86 -11.09 10.03
CA GLY A 84 -1.04 -12.04 10.79
C GLY A 84 -0.96 -13.41 10.12
N GLU A 85 -2.10 -13.92 9.66
CA GLU A 85 -2.21 -15.18 8.92
C GLU A 85 -1.36 -15.15 7.64
N MET A 86 -1.51 -14.11 6.83
CA MET A 86 -0.72 -13.92 5.60
C MET A 86 0.78 -13.92 5.90
N ILE A 87 1.21 -13.21 6.94
CA ILE A 87 2.63 -13.16 7.35
C ILE A 87 3.15 -14.56 7.70
N ALA A 88 2.39 -15.32 8.49
CA ALA A 88 2.78 -16.65 8.92
C ALA A 88 2.76 -17.68 7.77
N LEU A 89 1.69 -17.71 6.98
CA LEU A 89 1.52 -18.66 5.87
C LEU A 89 2.53 -18.42 4.74
N ASP A 90 2.80 -17.16 4.40
CA ASP A 90 3.68 -16.81 3.28
C ASP A 90 5.16 -16.66 3.71
N ASN A 91 5.45 -16.86 5.00
CA ASN A 91 6.77 -16.65 5.60
C ASN A 91 7.33 -15.24 5.27
N GLU A 92 6.47 -14.24 5.31
CA GLU A 92 6.85 -12.86 5.06
C GLU A 92 7.47 -12.24 6.32
N PRO A 93 8.46 -11.34 6.19
CA PRO A 93 8.95 -10.61 7.35
C PRO A 93 7.88 -9.65 7.88
N PHE A 94 7.88 -9.40 9.19
CA PHE A 94 7.02 -8.36 9.79
C PHE A 94 7.26 -6.95 9.21
N SER A 95 8.34 -6.71 8.46
CA SER A 95 8.53 -5.45 7.74
C SER A 95 7.61 -5.29 6.52
N THR A 96 6.96 -6.38 6.05
CA THR A 96 6.17 -6.39 4.81
C THR A 96 5.01 -5.40 4.81
N PHE A 97 4.27 -5.27 5.92
CA PHE A 97 3.15 -4.32 5.99
C PHE A 97 3.59 -2.85 6.01
N LYS A 98 4.87 -2.55 6.28
CA LYS A 98 5.41 -1.19 6.21
C LYS A 98 5.73 -0.77 4.78
N ARG A 99 5.86 -1.72 3.86
CA ARG A 99 6.19 -1.46 2.46
C ARG A 99 5.05 -0.67 1.81
N ASP A 100 5.40 0.32 0.99
CA ASP A 100 4.39 1.22 0.43
C ASP A 100 3.40 0.51 -0.50
N GLY A 101 3.82 -0.58 -1.14
CA GLY A 101 2.92 -1.44 -1.92
C GLY A 101 1.78 -1.98 -1.07
N PHE A 102 2.08 -2.50 0.13
CA PHE A 102 1.10 -3.02 1.05
C PHE A 102 0.19 -1.92 1.61
N LYS A 103 0.75 -0.78 2.03
CA LYS A 103 -0.04 0.37 2.50
C LYS A 103 -1.01 0.88 1.44
N ARG A 104 -0.57 0.97 0.19
CA ARG A 104 -1.44 1.38 -0.93
C ARG A 104 -2.56 0.38 -1.17
N LEU A 105 -2.26 -0.92 -1.13
CA LEU A 105 -3.28 -1.98 -1.21
C LEU A 105 -4.34 -1.80 -0.12
N MET A 106 -3.93 -1.68 1.14
CA MET A 106 -4.86 -1.50 2.25
C MET A 106 -5.68 -0.22 2.13
N LYS A 107 -5.08 0.88 1.65
CA LYS A 107 -5.81 2.14 1.48
C LYS A 107 -6.92 2.05 0.44
N VAL A 108 -6.75 1.21 -0.58
CA VAL A 108 -7.78 0.96 -1.60
C VAL A 108 -8.83 -0.02 -1.10
N MET A 109 -8.42 -1.09 -0.43
CA MET A 109 -9.34 -2.14 0.03
C MET A 109 -10.18 -1.69 1.23
N GLU A 110 -9.58 -1.02 2.21
CA GLU A 110 -10.26 -0.56 3.41
C GLU A 110 -9.70 0.81 3.85
N PRO A 111 -10.20 1.92 3.29
CA PRO A 111 -9.65 3.26 3.52
C PRO A 111 -9.70 3.74 4.97
N GLN A 112 -10.64 3.19 5.77
CA GLN A 112 -10.84 3.53 7.18
C GLN A 112 -9.93 2.71 8.12
N TYR A 113 -9.30 1.64 7.62
CA TYR A 113 -8.40 0.83 8.42
C TYR A 113 -7.08 1.54 8.67
N THR A 114 -6.66 1.55 9.94
CA THR A 114 -5.35 2.05 10.35
C THR A 114 -4.48 0.89 10.78
N LEU A 115 -3.28 0.82 10.19
CA LEU A 115 -2.37 -0.27 10.41
C LEU A 115 -1.73 -0.21 11.82
N PRO A 116 -1.71 -1.30 12.60
CA PRO A 116 -1.05 -1.34 13.90
C PRO A 116 0.46 -1.09 13.85
N SER A 117 1.04 -0.86 15.03
CA SER A 117 2.49 -0.78 15.18
C SER A 117 3.16 -2.14 14.93
N ASN A 118 4.45 -2.12 14.61
CA ASN A 118 5.21 -3.37 14.39
C ASN A 118 5.27 -4.24 15.65
N LYS A 119 5.41 -3.58 16.80
CA LYS A 119 5.42 -4.22 18.11
C LYS A 119 4.17 -5.08 18.31
N TYR A 120 3.00 -4.59 17.88
CA TYR A 120 1.76 -5.34 17.97
C TYR A 120 1.80 -6.65 17.16
N PHE A 121 2.26 -6.60 15.91
CA PHE A 121 2.36 -7.80 15.08
C PHE A 121 3.39 -8.81 15.62
N SER A 122 4.55 -8.33 16.07
CA SER A 122 5.60 -9.20 16.61
C SER A 122 5.27 -9.82 17.96
N GLU A 123 4.55 -9.10 18.84
CA GLU A 123 4.27 -9.56 20.20
C GLU A 123 2.90 -10.23 20.32
N THR A 124 1.86 -9.66 19.71
CA THR A 124 0.48 -10.11 19.90
C THR A 124 0.07 -11.16 18.89
N LEU A 125 0.42 -11.01 17.61
CA LEU A 125 0.02 -12.00 16.61
C LEU A 125 0.92 -13.23 16.59
N TYR A 126 2.23 -13.09 16.84
CA TYR A 126 3.12 -14.24 16.99
C TYR A 126 2.57 -15.25 18.01
N GLN A 127 2.12 -14.77 19.18
CA GLN A 127 1.56 -15.63 20.24
C GLN A 127 0.26 -16.35 19.86
N VAL A 128 -0.50 -15.86 18.87
CA VAL A 128 -1.76 -16.46 18.43
C VAL A 128 -1.53 -17.59 17.42
N TYR A 129 -0.46 -17.53 16.62
CA TYR A 129 -0.17 -18.52 15.58
C TYR A 129 0.85 -19.59 16.01
N THR A 130 1.48 -19.45 17.18
CA THR A 130 2.44 -20.44 17.72
C THR A 130 1.90 -21.25 18.90
N GLN A 131 0.58 -21.30 19.09
CA GLN A 131 -0.11 -22.20 20.03
C GLN A 131 -0.92 -23.23 19.26
#